data_AF-A0A9D9CVY6-F1
#
_entry.id   AF-A0A9D9CVY6-F1
#
_cell.length_a   1.000
_cell.length_b   1.000
_cell.length_c   1.000
_cell.angle_alpha   90.00
_cell.angle_beta   90.00
_cell.angle_gamma   90.00
#
_symmetry.space_group_name_H-M   'P 1'
#
loop_
_entity.id
_entity.type
_entity.pdbx_description
1 polymer ?
#
loop_
_entity_poly.entity_id
_entity_poly.type
_entity_poly.pdbx_seq_one_letter_code
_entity_poly.pdbx_strand_id
1 'polypeptide(L)'
;MPRLYIISGSNGSGKTTASYTLLPELLDCVEFVNSDEFAKHLAPFSPDSAYITASRLMLRKVQYLFDRREDFCIETTLATRSLLKTVKRAQAQGYYVTVVYFWLDSADRAIGRVAKRVRAGGHNVPEETIRRRYQVGLNYLFHNYMQECDKWILCDNSNPPFSVVAEGSKKGIIIREPERYRIIRSMVNDITEGGTPLVDFAESIAREISKTVPAHDGVPFPAGWDADTNKHD
;
A
#
# COMPACT_ATOMS: atom_id res chain seq x y z
N MET A 1 10.39 -3.54 -22.26
CA MET A 1 10.16 -2.49 -21.24
C MET A 1 9.59 -3.19 -20.02
N PRO A 2 10.29 -3.22 -18.88
CA PRO A 2 9.83 -3.94 -17.71
C PRO A 2 8.61 -3.27 -17.07
N ARG A 3 7.83 -4.03 -16.30
CA ARG A 3 6.55 -3.60 -15.74
C ARG A 3 6.50 -3.79 -14.24
N LEU A 4 6.03 -2.75 -13.55
CA LEU A 4 5.73 -2.79 -12.13
C LEU A 4 4.23 -2.67 -11.94
N TYR A 5 3.64 -3.70 -11.34
CA TYR A 5 2.23 -3.73 -10.97
C TYR A 5 2.07 -3.47 -9.48
N ILE A 6 1.18 -2.55 -9.11
CA ILE A 6 0.81 -2.30 -7.72
C ILE A 6 -0.64 -2.75 -7.55
N ILE A 7 -0.85 -3.88 -6.89
CA ILE A 7 -2.18 -4.37 -6.56
C ILE A 7 -2.55 -3.85 -5.18
N SER A 8 -3.61 -3.04 -5.13
CA SER A 8 -3.89 -2.16 -4.00
C SER A 8 -5.37 -2.15 -3.58
N GLY A 9 -5.65 -1.63 -2.38
CA GLY A 9 -6.97 -1.66 -1.76
C GLY A 9 -6.95 -2.13 -0.29
N SER A 10 -8.03 -1.88 0.43
CA SER A 10 -8.13 -2.21 1.87
C SER A 10 -7.98 -3.71 2.17
N ASN A 11 -7.72 -4.07 3.42
CA ASN A 11 -7.79 -5.47 3.85
C ASN A 11 -9.19 -6.05 3.52
N GLY A 12 -9.26 -7.27 2.98
CA GLY A 12 -10.54 -7.87 2.59
C GLY A 12 -11.09 -7.42 1.22
N SER A 13 -10.47 -6.48 0.52
CA SER A 13 -10.94 -6.02 -0.80
C SER A 13 -10.74 -7.01 -1.94
N GLY A 14 -10.07 -8.15 -1.70
CA GLY A 14 -9.86 -9.21 -2.69
C GLY A 14 -8.60 -9.08 -3.54
N LYS A 15 -7.67 -8.18 -3.18
CA LYS A 15 -6.35 -8.02 -3.82
C LYS A 15 -5.64 -9.34 -4.12
N THR A 16 -5.48 -10.18 -3.10
CA THR A 16 -4.73 -11.44 -3.21
C THR A 16 -5.43 -12.43 -4.15
N THR A 17 -6.75 -12.56 -4.05
CA THR A 17 -7.54 -13.40 -4.97
C THR A 17 -7.41 -12.90 -6.40
N ALA A 18 -7.58 -11.59 -6.61
CA ALA A 18 -7.40 -10.98 -7.92
C ALA A 18 -5.97 -11.12 -8.44
N SER A 19 -4.97 -11.08 -7.56
CA SER A 19 -3.56 -11.28 -7.92
C SER A 19 -3.33 -12.68 -8.48
N TYR A 20 -3.85 -13.72 -7.82
CA TYR A 20 -3.66 -15.10 -8.29
C TYR A 20 -4.46 -15.45 -9.54
N THR A 21 -5.62 -14.83 -9.75
CA THR A 21 -6.45 -15.09 -10.94
C THR A 21 -6.04 -14.22 -12.14
N LEU A 22 -5.65 -12.96 -11.91
CA LEU A 22 -5.35 -12.02 -12.99
C LEU A 22 -3.87 -12.03 -13.40
N LEU A 23 -2.93 -12.10 -12.45
CA LEU A 23 -1.51 -11.85 -12.76
C LEU A 23 -0.88 -12.91 -13.69
N PRO A 24 -1.14 -14.23 -13.52
CA PRO A 24 -0.54 -15.24 -14.39
C PRO A 24 -1.10 -15.19 -15.82
N GLU A 25 -2.40 -14.97 -15.98
CA GLU A 25 -3.07 -15.00 -17.29
C GLU A 25 -2.98 -13.68 -18.06
N LEU A 26 -2.95 -12.52 -17.38
CA LEU A 26 -2.93 -11.21 -18.05
C LEU A 26 -1.54 -10.60 -18.22
N LEU A 27 -0.54 -10.97 -17.41
CA LEU A 27 0.66 -10.15 -17.26
C LEU A 27 1.99 -10.91 -17.37
N ASP A 28 1.98 -12.25 -17.50
CA ASP A 28 3.20 -13.08 -17.52
C ASP A 28 4.16 -12.74 -16.35
N CYS A 29 3.57 -12.31 -15.23
CA CYS A 29 4.28 -11.76 -14.08
C CYS A 29 4.28 -12.78 -12.96
N VAL A 30 5.42 -13.44 -12.78
CA VAL A 30 5.59 -14.53 -11.79
C VAL A 30 6.09 -14.03 -10.45
N GLU A 31 6.65 -12.81 -10.38
CA GLU A 31 7.25 -12.25 -9.18
C GLU A 31 6.25 -11.43 -8.38
N PHE A 32 5.89 -11.93 -7.20
CA PHE A 32 4.92 -11.30 -6.31
C PHE A 32 5.54 -10.95 -4.95
N VAL A 33 5.40 -9.70 -4.55
CA VAL A 33 6.02 -9.12 -3.36
C VAL A 33 4.93 -8.63 -2.41
N ASN A 34 4.78 -9.28 -1.25
CA ASN A 34 3.80 -8.94 -0.22
C ASN A 34 4.41 -9.01 1.18
N SER A 35 4.36 -7.91 1.92
CA SER A 35 4.91 -7.80 3.28
C SER A 35 4.24 -8.78 4.26
N ASP A 36 2.93 -9.00 4.14
CA ASP A 36 2.19 -9.92 5.02
C ASP A 36 2.64 -11.37 4.78
N GLU A 37 2.98 -11.74 3.54
CA GLU A 37 3.51 -13.07 3.23
C GLU A 37 4.93 -13.23 3.79
N PHE A 38 5.82 -12.23 3.66
CA PHE A 38 7.12 -12.28 4.32
C PHE A 38 7.01 -12.44 5.84
N ALA A 39 6.10 -11.71 6.48
CA ALA A 39 5.89 -11.78 7.92
C ALA A 39 5.42 -13.18 8.35
N LYS A 40 4.48 -13.79 7.61
CA LYS A 40 4.02 -15.17 7.87
C LYS A 40 5.12 -16.21 7.70
N HIS A 41 5.96 -16.09 6.68
CA HIS A 41 7.07 -17.02 6.47
C HIS A 41 8.14 -16.90 7.56
N LEU A 42 8.40 -15.68 8.05
CA LEU A 42 9.38 -15.44 9.12
C LEU A 42 8.88 -15.88 10.50
N ALA A 43 7.62 -15.62 10.82
CA ALA A 43 7.03 -15.94 12.12
C ALA A 43 5.61 -16.52 11.94
N PRO A 44 5.49 -17.81 11.56
CA PRO A 44 4.19 -18.44 11.27
C PRO A 44 3.16 -18.32 12.40
N PHE A 45 3.63 -18.35 13.66
CA PHE A 45 2.80 -18.27 14.86
C PHE A 45 2.65 -16.85 15.43
N SER A 46 3.42 -15.88 14.94
CA SER A 46 3.33 -14.47 15.37
C SER A 46 3.82 -13.51 14.27
N PRO A 47 3.10 -13.38 13.14
CA PRO A 47 3.55 -12.56 12.01
C PRO A 47 3.79 -11.08 12.39
N ASP A 48 3.01 -10.54 13.31
CA ASP A 48 3.12 -9.15 13.76
C ASP A 48 4.48 -8.83 14.36
N SER A 49 5.10 -9.80 15.07
CA SER A 49 6.43 -9.65 15.65
C SER A 49 7.53 -9.51 14.58
N ALA A 50 7.29 -10.00 13.36
CA ALA A 50 8.25 -10.00 12.27
C ALA A 50 8.08 -8.83 11.29
N TYR A 51 7.12 -7.91 11.51
CA TYR A 51 6.74 -6.90 10.52
C TYR A 51 7.90 -6.01 10.05
N ILE A 52 8.79 -5.59 10.97
CA ILE A 52 9.96 -4.76 10.64
C ILE A 52 10.93 -5.53 9.74
N THR A 53 11.23 -6.78 10.10
CA THR A 53 12.13 -7.64 9.33
C THR A 53 11.53 -7.98 7.97
N ALA A 54 10.23 -8.31 7.92
CA ALA A 54 9.48 -8.56 6.70
C ALA A 54 9.52 -7.36 5.74
N SER A 55 9.32 -6.15 6.26
CA SER A 55 9.40 -4.91 5.48
C SER A 55 10.80 -4.70 4.88
N ARG A 56 11.86 -5.00 5.64
CA ARG A 56 13.25 -4.92 5.14
C ARG A 56 13.53 -5.95 4.05
N LEU A 57 13.06 -7.19 4.21
CA LEU A 57 13.20 -8.23 3.18
C LEU A 57 12.41 -7.89 1.92
N MET A 58 11.21 -7.34 2.06
CA MET A 58 10.41 -6.84 0.94
C MET A 58 11.19 -5.81 0.13
N LEU A 59 11.80 -4.81 0.76
CA LEU A 59 12.62 -3.80 0.07
C LEU A 59 13.85 -4.42 -0.62
N ARG A 60 14.49 -5.42 0.00
CA ARG A 60 15.60 -6.15 -0.63
C ARG A 60 15.15 -6.96 -1.85
N LYS A 61 13.99 -7.62 -1.80
CA LYS A 61 13.42 -8.33 -2.95
C LYS A 61 13.08 -7.36 -4.08
N VAL A 62 12.49 -6.20 -3.77
CA VAL A 62 12.24 -5.15 -4.77
C VAL A 62 13.55 -4.67 -5.40
N GLN A 63 14.60 -4.43 -4.61
CA GLN A 63 15.93 -4.08 -5.14
C GLN A 63 16.47 -5.17 -6.07
N TYR A 64 16.43 -6.43 -5.64
CA TYR A 64 16.87 -7.58 -6.42
C TYR A 64 16.14 -7.68 -7.78
N LEU A 65 14.84 -7.42 -7.82
CA LEU A 65 14.04 -7.44 -9.04
C LEU A 65 14.37 -6.26 -9.95
N PHE A 66 14.60 -5.07 -9.38
CA PHE A 66 15.07 -3.92 -10.14
C PHE A 66 16.41 -4.18 -10.84
N ASP A 67 17.38 -4.74 -10.13
CA ASP A 67 18.72 -5.01 -10.66
C ASP A 67 18.70 -6.00 -11.83
N ARG A 68 17.69 -6.87 -11.88
CA ARG A 68 17.48 -7.88 -12.93
C ARG A 68 16.52 -7.45 -14.04
N ARG A 69 15.89 -6.29 -13.91
CA ARG A 69 14.87 -5.78 -14.84
C ARG A 69 13.68 -6.74 -15.03
N GLU A 70 13.28 -7.46 -13.98
CA GLU A 70 12.16 -8.40 -14.02
C GLU A 70 10.82 -7.66 -13.96
N ASP A 71 9.78 -8.23 -14.57
CA ASP A 71 8.39 -7.80 -14.32
C ASP A 71 7.97 -8.29 -12.93
N PHE A 72 7.37 -7.42 -12.11
CA PHE A 72 6.95 -7.81 -10.77
C PHE A 72 5.73 -7.06 -10.25
N CYS A 73 5.09 -7.66 -9.26
CA CYS A 73 3.92 -7.15 -8.58
C CYS A 73 4.21 -6.88 -7.11
N ILE A 74 3.70 -5.75 -6.61
CA ILE A 74 3.64 -5.43 -5.18
C ILE A 74 2.17 -5.43 -4.75
N GLU A 75 1.83 -6.24 -3.75
CA GLU A 75 0.55 -6.12 -3.05
C GLU A 75 0.69 -5.15 -1.87
N THR A 76 -0.24 -4.21 -1.75
CA THR A 76 -0.24 -3.25 -0.64
C THR A 76 -1.65 -2.81 -0.29
N THR A 77 -1.83 -2.27 0.91
CA THR A 77 -3.07 -1.55 1.27
C THR A 77 -3.09 -0.12 0.76
N LEU A 78 -1.97 0.36 0.21
CA LEU A 78 -1.75 1.73 -0.20
C LEU A 78 -1.93 2.75 0.95
N ALA A 79 -1.94 2.30 2.20
CA ALA A 79 -2.17 3.15 3.37
C ALA A 79 -0.91 3.91 3.86
N THR A 80 0.15 3.95 3.06
CA THR A 80 1.37 4.73 3.30
C THR A 80 1.86 5.35 1.99
N ARG A 81 2.59 6.47 2.08
CA ARG A 81 3.21 7.13 0.92
C ARG A 81 4.59 6.58 0.56
N SER A 82 5.15 5.66 1.34
CA SER A 82 6.52 5.16 1.17
C SER A 82 6.76 4.54 -0.21
N LEU A 83 5.73 3.90 -0.79
CA LEU A 83 5.82 3.25 -2.10
C LEU A 83 5.88 4.25 -3.27
N LEU A 84 5.52 5.53 -3.09
CA LEU A 84 5.68 6.54 -4.14
C LEU A 84 7.15 6.73 -4.54
N LYS A 85 8.09 6.59 -3.59
CA LYS A 85 9.53 6.62 -3.89
C LYS A 85 9.92 5.46 -4.81
N THR A 86 9.34 4.28 -4.57
CA THR A 86 9.53 3.09 -5.42
C THR A 86 8.96 3.30 -6.81
N VAL A 87 7.76 3.91 -6.94
CA VAL A 87 7.15 4.25 -8.24
C VAL A 87 8.07 5.15 -9.07
N LYS A 88 8.51 6.27 -8.50
CA LYS A 88 9.39 7.23 -9.18
C LYS A 88 10.70 6.59 -9.60
N ARG A 89 11.29 5.78 -8.71
CA ARG A 89 12.50 5.02 -9.01
C ARG A 89 12.29 4.01 -10.14
N ALA A 90 11.17 3.27 -10.15
CA ALA A 90 10.86 2.32 -11.20
C ALA A 90 10.79 3.02 -12.57
N GLN A 91 10.07 4.15 -12.64
CA GLN A 91 9.96 4.96 -13.86
C GLN A 91 11.33 5.49 -14.32
N ALA A 92 12.17 5.97 -13.40
CA ALA A 92 13.53 6.40 -13.71
C ALA A 92 14.41 5.26 -14.27
N GLN A 93 14.12 3.99 -13.93
CA GLN A 93 14.78 2.81 -14.49
C GLN A 93 14.12 2.27 -15.77
N GLY A 94 13.10 2.96 -16.28
CA GLY A 94 12.38 2.64 -17.51
C GLY A 94 11.28 1.60 -17.34
N TYR A 95 10.73 1.44 -16.13
CA TYR A 95 9.54 0.61 -15.91
C TYR A 95 8.27 1.36 -16.31
N TYR A 96 7.30 0.62 -16.83
CA TYR A 96 5.92 1.09 -16.93
C TYR A 96 5.15 0.72 -15.66
N VAL A 97 4.67 1.71 -14.91
CA VAL A 97 4.05 1.47 -13.61
C VAL A 97 2.52 1.51 -13.72
N THR A 98 1.88 0.40 -13.35
CA THR A 98 0.42 0.28 -13.29
C THR A 98 -0.06 0.05 -11.87
N VAL A 99 -0.97 0.89 -11.37
CA VAL A 99 -1.69 0.65 -10.12
C VAL A 99 -3.10 0.14 -10.38
N VAL A 100 -3.47 -0.96 -9.75
CA VAL A 100 -4.85 -1.50 -9.75
C VAL A 100 -5.37 -1.40 -8.33
N TYR A 101 -6.48 -0.70 -8.13
CA TYR A 101 -7.06 -0.48 -6.81
C TYR A 101 -8.43 -1.17 -6.70
N PHE A 102 -8.54 -2.08 -5.74
CA PHE A 102 -9.77 -2.79 -5.40
C PHE A 102 -10.48 -2.11 -4.24
N TRP A 103 -11.62 -1.50 -4.54
CA TRP A 103 -12.51 -0.85 -3.60
C TRP A 103 -13.68 -1.76 -3.20
N LEU A 104 -14.29 -1.49 -2.04
CA LEU A 104 -15.51 -2.09 -1.54
C LEU A 104 -16.47 -0.98 -1.14
N ASP A 105 -17.77 -1.21 -1.15
CA ASP A 105 -18.80 -0.22 -0.80
C ASP A 105 -18.76 0.31 0.64
N SER A 106 -18.07 -0.40 1.54
CA SER A 106 -18.00 -0.05 2.94
C SER A 106 -16.79 -0.68 3.62
N ALA A 107 -16.31 0.00 4.67
CA ALA A 107 -15.32 -0.57 5.58
C ALA A 107 -15.89 -1.78 6.36
N ASP A 108 -17.19 -1.80 6.63
CA ASP A 108 -17.86 -2.92 7.31
C ASP A 108 -17.82 -4.19 6.46
N ARG A 109 -18.00 -4.08 5.14
CA ARG A 109 -17.80 -5.21 4.23
C ARG A 109 -16.37 -5.72 4.27
N ALA A 110 -15.39 -4.83 4.36
CA ALA A 110 -13.98 -5.18 4.51
C ALA A 110 -13.73 -5.98 5.80
N ILE A 111 -14.27 -5.49 6.93
CA ILE A 111 -14.20 -6.16 8.24
C ILE A 111 -14.86 -7.54 8.18
N GLY A 112 -16.08 -7.64 7.66
CA GLY A 112 -16.81 -8.91 7.54
C GLY A 112 -16.06 -9.96 6.71
N ARG A 113 -15.39 -9.53 5.63
CA ARG A 113 -14.54 -10.40 4.81
C ARG A 113 -13.27 -10.85 5.55
N VAL A 114 -12.62 -9.96 6.29
CA VAL A 114 -11.48 -10.35 7.15
C VAL A 114 -11.91 -11.33 8.22
N ALA A 115 -13.02 -11.07 8.92
CA ALA A 115 -13.57 -11.97 9.94
C ALA A 115 -13.92 -13.35 9.38
N LYS A 116 -14.48 -13.44 8.16
CA LYS A 116 -14.71 -14.72 7.48
C LYS A 116 -13.40 -15.46 7.20
N ARG A 117 -12.36 -14.75 6.74
CA ARG A 117 -11.03 -15.32 6.49
C ARG A 117 -10.36 -15.81 7.78
N VAL A 118 -10.48 -15.07 8.88
CA VAL A 118 -9.95 -15.47 10.19
C VAL A 118 -10.61 -16.75 10.68
N ARG A 119 -11.93 -16.87 10.54
CA ARG A 119 -12.66 -18.12 10.85
C ARG A 119 -12.20 -19.31 10.00
N ALA A 120 -11.64 -19.07 8.82
CA ALA A 120 -11.03 -20.09 7.96
C ALA A 120 -9.53 -20.29 8.21
N GLY A 121 -8.97 -19.76 9.31
CA GLY A 121 -7.56 -19.93 9.69
C GLY A 121 -6.61 -18.87 9.15
N GLY A 122 -7.10 -17.77 8.57
CA GLY A 122 -6.26 -16.66 8.10
C GLY A 122 -5.86 -15.67 9.21
N HIS A 123 -4.96 -14.75 8.87
CA HIS A 123 -4.45 -13.73 9.80
C HIS A 123 -5.50 -12.65 10.14
N ASN A 124 -5.58 -12.33 11.43
CA ASN A 124 -6.44 -11.30 11.99
C ASN A 124 -5.85 -9.90 11.82
N VAL A 125 -6.68 -8.92 11.53
CA VAL A 125 -6.29 -7.50 11.50
C VAL A 125 -7.31 -6.72 12.32
N PRO A 126 -6.89 -5.88 13.28
CA PRO A 126 -7.82 -5.10 14.10
C PRO A 126 -8.76 -4.24 13.25
N GLU A 127 -10.04 -4.15 13.62
CA GLU A 127 -11.06 -3.42 12.85
C GLU A 127 -10.70 -1.95 12.63
N GLU A 128 -10.20 -1.28 13.66
CA GLU A 128 -9.74 0.12 13.57
C GLU A 128 -8.65 0.27 12.51
N THR A 129 -7.71 -0.68 12.45
CA THR A 129 -6.66 -0.70 11.41
C THR A 129 -7.26 -0.88 10.02
N ILE A 130 -8.28 -1.73 9.87
CA ILE A 130 -8.99 -1.92 8.59
C ILE A 130 -9.68 -0.62 8.16
N ARG A 131 -10.45 0.02 9.05
CA ARG A 131 -11.15 1.29 8.77
C ARG A 131 -10.18 2.39 8.37
N ARG A 132 -9.09 2.56 9.14
CA ARG A 132 -8.05 3.54 8.83
C ARG A 132 -7.43 3.28 7.46
N ARG A 133 -7.02 2.04 7.17
CA ARG A 133 -6.39 1.68 5.89
C ARG A 133 -7.35 1.85 4.72
N TYR A 134 -8.64 1.56 4.92
CA TYR A 134 -9.69 1.77 3.93
C TYR A 134 -9.75 3.23 3.48
N GLN A 135 -9.80 4.18 4.42
CA GLN A 135 -9.87 5.59 4.10
C GLN A 135 -8.55 6.15 3.55
N VAL A 136 -7.43 5.88 4.24
CA VAL A 136 -6.12 6.42 3.86
C VAL A 136 -5.67 5.91 2.49
N GLY A 137 -5.88 4.62 2.20
CA GLY A 137 -5.53 4.03 0.91
C GLY A 137 -6.29 4.67 -0.25
N LEU A 138 -7.58 4.94 -0.06
CA LEU A 138 -8.41 5.60 -1.07
C LEU A 138 -7.95 7.04 -1.32
N ASN A 139 -7.68 7.78 -0.24
CA ASN A 139 -7.17 9.15 -0.33
C ASN A 139 -5.83 9.20 -1.07
N TYR A 140 -4.88 8.28 -0.78
CA TYR A 140 -3.60 8.27 -1.48
C TYR A 140 -3.72 7.84 -2.94
N LEU A 141 -4.63 6.93 -3.28
CA LEU A 141 -4.89 6.60 -4.67
C LEU A 141 -5.22 7.87 -5.48
N PHE A 142 -6.23 8.62 -5.04
CA PHE A 142 -6.73 9.78 -5.77
C PHE A 142 -5.79 10.98 -5.76
N HIS A 143 -5.13 11.27 -4.63
CA HIS A 143 -4.27 12.45 -4.50
C HIS A 143 -2.84 12.23 -4.96
N ASN A 144 -2.36 10.98 -5.03
CA ASN A 144 -0.96 10.70 -5.30
C ASN A 144 -0.79 9.70 -6.45
N TYR A 145 -1.28 8.47 -6.31
CA TYR A 145 -0.92 7.40 -7.25
C TYR A 145 -1.54 7.57 -8.64
N MET A 146 -2.75 8.11 -8.77
CA MET A 146 -3.37 8.40 -10.07
C MET A 146 -2.58 9.44 -10.90
N GLN A 147 -1.83 10.32 -10.25
CA GLN A 147 -1.00 11.34 -10.90
C GLN A 147 0.42 10.81 -11.21
N GLU A 148 0.95 9.95 -10.35
CA GLU A 148 2.33 9.48 -10.41
C GLU A 148 2.50 8.22 -11.29
N CYS A 149 1.53 7.31 -11.31
CA CYS A 149 1.62 6.07 -12.10
C CYS A 149 1.31 6.30 -13.58
N ASP A 150 1.87 5.48 -14.48
CA ASP A 150 1.63 5.60 -15.92
C ASP A 150 0.23 5.14 -16.33
N LYS A 151 -0.30 4.13 -15.61
CA LYS A 151 -1.69 3.67 -15.70
C LYS A 151 -2.27 3.45 -14.30
N TRP A 152 -3.54 3.77 -14.14
CA TRP A 152 -4.32 3.38 -12.97
C TRP A 152 -5.65 2.73 -13.39
N ILE A 153 -6.11 1.78 -12.59
CA ILE A 153 -7.38 1.08 -12.77
C ILE A 153 -8.07 1.04 -11.41
N LEU A 154 -9.29 1.56 -11.34
CA LEU A 154 -10.15 1.52 -10.17
C LEU A 154 -11.23 0.46 -10.38
N CYS A 155 -11.23 -0.56 -9.52
CA CYS A 155 -12.17 -1.66 -9.56
C CYS A 155 -13.10 -1.63 -8.34
N ASP A 156 -14.38 -1.95 -8.55
CA ASP A 156 -15.29 -2.30 -7.48
C ASP A 156 -15.32 -3.82 -7.32
N ASN A 157 -14.99 -4.31 -6.12
CA ASN A 157 -15.08 -5.73 -5.78
C ASN A 157 -16.06 -6.00 -4.64
N SER A 158 -17.07 -5.14 -4.48
CA SER A 158 -18.13 -5.32 -3.49
C SER A 158 -18.90 -6.61 -3.77
N ASN A 159 -19.21 -6.87 -5.03
CA ASN A 159 -19.88 -8.09 -5.48
C ASN A 159 -18.99 -8.77 -6.55
N PRO A 160 -18.36 -9.91 -6.26
CA PRO A 160 -17.55 -10.63 -7.25
C PRO A 160 -18.39 -11.17 -8.42
N PRO A 161 -17.85 -11.27 -9.65
CA PRO A 161 -16.52 -10.80 -10.04
C PRO A 161 -16.43 -9.27 -10.01
N PHE A 162 -15.23 -8.74 -9.80
CA PHE A 162 -15.04 -7.28 -9.75
C PHE A 162 -15.41 -6.62 -11.10
N SER A 163 -15.80 -5.36 -11.07
CA SER A 163 -16.00 -4.53 -12.26
C SER A 163 -15.01 -3.38 -12.31
N VAL A 164 -14.62 -2.96 -13.52
CA VAL A 164 -13.77 -1.78 -13.71
C VAL A 164 -14.65 -0.54 -13.71
N VAL A 165 -14.52 0.29 -12.69
CA VAL A 165 -15.29 1.54 -12.52
C VAL A 165 -14.72 2.65 -13.38
N ALA A 166 -13.40 2.81 -13.35
CA ALA A 166 -12.68 3.79 -14.15
C ALA A 166 -11.23 3.36 -14.37
N GLU A 167 -10.61 3.84 -15.43
CA GLU A 167 -9.18 3.71 -15.67
C GLU A 167 -8.63 4.99 -16.28
N GLY A 168 -7.33 5.24 -16.08
CA GLY A 168 -6.71 6.43 -16.62
C GLY A 168 -5.21 6.28 -16.80
N SER A 169 -4.67 7.22 -17.55
CA SER A 169 -3.24 7.37 -17.83
C SER A 169 -2.94 8.84 -18.13
N LYS A 170 -1.70 9.16 -18.47
CA LYS A 170 -1.32 10.49 -19.00
C LYS A 170 -2.10 10.90 -20.26
N LYS A 171 -2.75 9.94 -20.95
CA LYS A 171 -3.56 10.21 -22.16
C LYS A 171 -5.02 10.57 -21.87
N GLY A 172 -5.46 10.50 -20.60
CA GLY A 172 -6.83 10.78 -20.21
C GLY A 172 -7.44 9.70 -19.32
N ILE A 173 -8.72 9.90 -19.00
CA ILE A 173 -9.50 9.08 -18.07
C ILE A 173 -10.72 8.53 -18.80
N ILE A 174 -11.01 7.25 -18.59
CA ILE A 174 -12.22 6.57 -19.05
C ILE A 174 -13.02 6.17 -17.82
N ILE A 175 -14.21 6.72 -17.66
CA ILE A 175 -15.16 6.37 -16.60
C ILE A 175 -16.20 5.42 -17.19
N ARG A 176 -16.19 4.16 -16.74
CA ARG A 176 -17.09 3.11 -17.22
C ARG A 176 -18.38 3.05 -16.41
N GLU A 177 -18.30 3.34 -15.12
CA GLU A 177 -19.45 3.39 -14.21
C GLU A 177 -19.54 4.79 -13.54
N PRO A 178 -20.21 5.78 -14.16
CA PRO A 178 -20.22 7.16 -13.67
C PRO A 178 -20.77 7.34 -12.25
N GLU A 179 -21.90 6.71 -11.94
CA GLU A 179 -22.50 6.81 -10.59
C GLU A 179 -21.62 6.17 -9.53
N ARG A 180 -21.02 5.01 -9.83
CA ARG A 180 -20.10 4.34 -8.91
C ARG A 180 -18.86 5.18 -8.68
N TYR A 181 -18.29 5.73 -9.76
CA TYR A 181 -17.14 6.62 -9.67
C TYR A 181 -17.45 7.85 -8.82
N ARG A 182 -18.62 8.46 -9.00
CA ARG A 182 -19.09 9.61 -8.19
C ARG A 182 -19.20 9.27 -6.71
N ILE A 183 -19.76 8.11 -6.37
CA ILE A 183 -19.84 7.61 -4.98
C ILE A 183 -18.44 7.46 -4.41
N ILE A 184 -17.55 6.72 -5.10
CA ILE A 184 -16.19 6.48 -4.62
C ILE A 184 -15.45 7.81 -4.44
N ARG A 185 -15.58 8.73 -5.41
CA ARG A 185 -14.96 10.06 -5.34
C ARG A 185 -15.47 10.88 -4.15
N SER A 186 -16.76 10.78 -3.82
CA SER A 186 -17.33 11.48 -2.66
C SER A 186 -16.80 10.98 -1.31
N MET A 187 -16.22 9.78 -1.27
CA MET A 187 -15.57 9.24 -0.07
C MET A 187 -14.13 9.73 0.08
N VAL A 188 -13.56 10.41 -0.92
CA VAL A 188 -12.20 10.96 -0.86
C VAL A 188 -12.27 12.27 -0.11
N ASN A 189 -11.53 12.38 1.00
CA ASN A 189 -11.45 13.63 1.73
C ASN A 189 -10.58 14.59 0.93
N ASP A 190 -11.13 15.71 0.46
CA ASP A 190 -10.32 16.75 -0.18
C ASP A 190 -9.24 17.19 0.82
N ILE A 191 -7.96 17.00 0.45
CA ILE A 191 -6.85 17.53 1.22
C ILE A 191 -6.86 19.03 0.98
N THR A 192 -7.44 19.80 1.90
CA THR A 192 -7.23 21.25 1.92
C THR A 192 -5.72 21.51 1.99
N GLU A 193 -5.23 22.37 1.09
CA GLU A 193 -3.87 22.89 1.13
C GLU A 193 -3.60 23.44 2.54
N GLY A 194 -2.83 22.70 3.35
CA GLY A 194 -2.37 23.15 4.67
C GLY A 194 -2.69 22.26 5.88
N GLY A 195 -3.40 21.13 5.77
CA GLY A 195 -3.76 20.32 6.94
C GLY A 195 -3.53 18.82 6.78
N THR A 196 -2.54 18.26 7.47
CA THR A 196 -2.28 16.82 7.49
C THR A 196 -2.89 16.19 8.74
N PRO A 197 -3.92 15.31 8.68
CA PRO A 197 -4.41 14.62 9.89
C PRO A 197 -3.48 13.49 10.37
N LEU A 198 -2.45 13.16 9.60
CA LEU A 198 -1.48 12.10 9.91
C LEU A 198 -0.30 12.57 10.76
N VAL A 199 0.00 13.87 10.77
CA VAL A 199 1.06 14.43 11.63
C VAL A 199 0.57 14.40 13.09
N ASP A 200 -0.68 14.79 13.34
CA ASP A 200 -1.28 14.73 14.68
C ASP A 200 -1.34 13.31 15.25
N PHE A 201 -1.57 12.28 14.42
CA PHE A 201 -1.60 10.90 14.89
C PHE A 201 -0.19 10.37 15.21
N ALA A 202 0.81 10.68 14.38
CA ALA A 202 2.21 10.30 14.64
C ALA A 202 2.79 11.06 15.84
N GLU A 203 2.48 12.35 15.99
CA GLU A 203 2.88 13.16 17.15
C GLU A 203 2.12 12.77 18.43
N SER A 204 0.85 12.39 18.32
CA SER A 204 0.07 11.83 19.44
C SER A 204 0.69 10.52 19.95
N ILE A 205 1.03 9.60 19.05
CA ILE A 205 1.73 8.36 19.40
C ILE A 205 3.12 8.65 19.95
N ALA A 206 3.88 9.59 19.38
CA ALA A 206 5.20 9.98 19.89
C ALA A 206 5.12 10.62 21.29
N ARG A 207 4.11 11.44 21.57
CA ARG A 207 3.84 12.01 22.90
C ARG A 207 3.38 10.97 23.91
N GLU A 208 2.65 9.95 23.49
CA GLU A 208 2.19 8.88 24.39
C GLU A 208 3.34 7.91 24.73
N ILE A 209 4.24 7.65 23.77
CA ILE A 209 5.48 6.89 23.99
C ILE A 209 6.44 7.67 24.90
N SER A 210 6.56 8.99 24.75
CA SER A 210 7.45 9.79 25.62
C SER A 210 6.98 9.88 27.08
N LYS A 211 5.68 9.71 27.35
CA LYS A 211 5.12 9.66 28.71
C LYS A 211 5.32 8.31 29.41
N THR A 212 5.57 7.25 28.66
CA THR A 212 5.62 5.86 29.17
C THR A 212 7.04 5.32 29.34
N VAL A 213 8.05 6.05 28.86
CA VAL A 213 9.46 5.72 29.07
C VAL A 213 10.01 6.64 30.17
N PRO A 214 10.41 6.12 31.35
CA PRO A 214 11.11 6.94 32.33
C PRO A 214 12.43 7.43 31.71
N ALA A 215 12.76 8.71 31.94
CA ALA A 215 14.03 9.28 31.54
C ALA A 215 15.16 8.44 32.12
N HIS A 216 15.76 7.58 31.30
CA HIS A 216 16.97 6.87 31.66
C HIS A 216 18.14 7.84 31.49
N ASP A 217 18.76 8.18 32.62
CA ASP A 217 20.03 8.86 32.68
C ASP A 217 21.09 8.13 31.83
N GLY A 218 21.72 8.89 30.94
CA GLY A 218 23.08 8.70 30.46
C GLY A 218 23.52 7.30 30.02
N VAL A 219 23.32 6.96 28.75
CA VAL A 219 24.24 6.06 28.03
C VAL A 219 24.54 6.69 26.66
N PRO A 220 25.82 6.94 26.30
CA PRO A 220 26.14 7.59 25.04
C PRO A 220 25.88 6.64 23.85
N PHE A 221 25.31 7.18 22.78
CA PHE A 221 25.26 6.51 21.48
C PHE A 221 26.69 6.28 20.95
N PRO A 222 26.97 5.15 20.26
CA PRO A 222 28.26 4.93 19.64
C PRO A 222 28.48 5.95 18.52
N ALA A 223 29.63 6.63 18.55
CA ALA A 223 30.06 7.59 17.55
C ALA A 223 30.15 6.94 16.15
N GLY A 224 29.56 7.57 15.13
CA GLY A 224 29.75 7.15 13.74
C GLY A 224 28.60 7.38 12.76
N TRP A 225 27.53 8.08 13.12
CA TRP A 225 26.47 8.47 12.18
C TRP A 225 26.27 9.99 12.20
N ASP A 226 27.24 10.70 11.63
CA ASP A 226 27.03 12.10 11.23
C ASP A 226 26.27 12.11 9.90
N ALA A 227 25.00 12.46 9.98
CA ALA A 227 24.19 12.88 8.85
C ALA A 227 24.39 14.39 8.68
N ASP A 228 25.53 14.80 8.12
CA ASP A 228 25.70 16.17 7.61
C ASP A 228 26.89 16.28 6.65
N THR A 229 26.65 16.07 5.35
CA THR A 229 27.49 16.67 4.30
C THR A 229 26.61 17.16 3.17
N ASN A 230 26.02 18.34 3.35
CA ASN A 230 25.62 19.19 2.25
C ASN A 230 25.85 20.66 2.62
N LYS A 231 27.07 21.13 2.44
CA LYS A 231 27.46 22.55 2.35
C LYS A 231 28.68 22.66 1.44
N HIS A 232 28.51 23.43 0.35
CA HIS A 232 29.50 24.21 -0.43
C HIS A 232 30.81 23.48 -0.84
N ASP A 233 31.21 23.35 -2.11
CA ASP A 233 31.12 24.19 -3.31
C ASP A 233 31.17 23.34 -4.59
#